data_AF-A0A267EYP1-F1
#
_entry.id   AF-A0A267EYP1-F1
#
_cell.length_a   1.000
_cell.length_b   1.000
_cell.length_c   1.000
_cell.angle_alpha   90.00
_cell.angle_beta   90.00
_cell.angle_gamma   90.00
#
_symmetry.space_group_name_H-M   'P 1'
#
loop_
_entity.id
_entity.type
_entity.pdbx_description
1 polymer ?
#
loop_
_entity_poly.entity_id
_entity_poly.type
_entity_poly.pdbx_seq_one_letter_code
_entity_poly.pdbx_strand_id
1 'polypeptide(L)'
;MHPPRVLKDYSSPFPSVTLCNMRPLSSEGRQQLRQQGWKYPRDFSESLELFARNLYFYNESTKYVYYNFSGSMGFPAYLESLPRSASRDIGHTLQDFILDCRAVIRNGSARNLKFCSPEYVWGGKGSDMFAGNFHAFLHGNYMNCYTLDLHEELRDNTTMVEMAVYLDNEWNLDNFNCVDCYTMDISTQLSGAVLTIHSGDTYPDVNHEAIHLKAGSLTEVKLKHVLNVQKQAPYGRCSQDTQRNLNLFGREYKYSEDACRQATIQRDILNTCGCQAIEYPLVRESNFTYCTGLEEFLRSDGCNWATAENDQKRLADCSATLQKVYGYIRCKNDVISKYSKDVVESCTLPCSFTATRPSGRHPTGRPGRSSCACSTAGSTAAC
;
A
#
# COMPACT_ATOMS: atom_id res chain seq x y z
N MET A 1 23.78 3.33 25.65
CA MET A 1 22.41 3.74 25.26
C MET A 1 21.48 3.43 26.42
N HIS A 2 20.68 4.39 26.87
CA HIS A 2 19.65 4.10 27.88
C HIS A 2 18.45 3.43 27.21
N PRO A 3 17.88 2.37 27.81
CA PRO A 3 16.68 1.74 27.25
C PRO A 3 15.51 2.75 27.27
N PRO A 4 14.66 2.77 26.23
CA PRO A 4 13.48 3.61 26.20
C PRO A 4 12.55 3.28 27.38
N ARG A 5 11.94 4.31 27.97
CA ARG A 5 10.89 4.11 28.97
C ARG A 5 9.61 3.77 28.23
N VAL A 6 9.03 2.61 28.56
CA VAL A 6 7.83 2.07 27.92
C VAL A 6 6.69 2.05 28.94
N LEU A 7 5.59 2.74 28.64
CA LEU A 7 4.36 2.70 29.44
C LEU A 7 3.29 1.95 28.67
N LYS A 8 2.85 0.81 29.21
CA LYS A 8 1.79 -0.02 28.63
C LYS A 8 0.43 0.50 29.03
N ASP A 9 -0.57 0.26 28.18
CA ASP A 9 -1.97 0.64 28.39
C ASP A 9 -2.14 2.15 28.63
N TYR A 10 -1.30 2.95 27.96
CA TYR A 10 -1.37 4.41 28.01
C TYR A 10 -2.63 4.90 27.27
N SER A 11 -3.31 5.92 27.79
CA SER A 11 -4.43 6.53 27.08
C SER A 11 -3.94 7.25 25.83
N SER A 12 -4.45 6.86 24.66
CA SER A 12 -4.07 7.41 23.37
C SER A 12 -5.31 7.65 22.52
N PRO A 13 -5.31 8.69 21.67
CA PRO A 13 -6.34 8.88 20.66
C PRO A 13 -6.48 7.63 19.79
N PHE A 14 -7.69 7.35 19.31
CA PHE A 14 -7.96 6.25 18.38
C PHE A 14 -7.09 6.40 17.11
N PRO A 15 -6.45 5.31 16.64
CA PRO A 15 -5.49 5.35 15.53
C PRO A 15 -6.18 5.51 14.17
N SER A 16 -5.40 5.85 13.15
CA SER A 16 -5.84 5.72 11.77
C SER A 16 -5.76 4.26 11.32
N VAL A 17 -6.64 3.89 10.38
CA VAL A 17 -6.79 2.51 9.92
C VAL A 17 -6.71 2.48 8.40
N THR A 18 -5.75 1.71 7.87
CA THR A 18 -5.55 1.53 6.43
C THR A 18 -5.96 0.13 6.00
N LEU A 19 -6.73 0.04 4.93
CA LEU A 19 -7.10 -1.22 4.29
C LEU A 19 -6.70 -1.24 2.82
N CYS A 20 -6.21 -2.39 2.38
CA CYS A 20 -5.93 -2.67 0.98
C CYS A 20 -6.52 -4.02 0.59
N ASN A 21 -7.05 -4.14 -0.62
CA ASN A 21 -7.49 -5.44 -1.13
C ASN A 21 -6.26 -6.24 -1.62
N MET A 22 -6.16 -7.52 -1.25
CA MET A 22 -5.10 -8.40 -1.78
C MET A 22 -5.31 -8.78 -3.24
N ARG A 23 -6.54 -8.58 -3.74
CA ARG A 23 -6.91 -8.64 -5.16
C ARG A 23 -6.95 -7.19 -5.64
N PRO A 24 -5.87 -6.65 -6.25
CA PRO A 24 -5.78 -5.22 -6.50
C PRO A 24 -6.70 -4.74 -7.63
N LEU A 25 -7.00 -5.60 -8.62
CA LEU A 25 -7.85 -5.27 -9.75
C LEU A 25 -9.32 -5.52 -9.43
N SER A 26 -10.16 -4.51 -9.63
CA SER A 26 -11.60 -4.68 -9.53
C SER A 26 -12.16 -5.45 -10.73
N SER A 27 -13.32 -6.07 -10.57
CA SER A 27 -14.05 -6.70 -11.67
C SER A 27 -14.30 -5.76 -12.85
N GLU A 28 -14.64 -4.49 -12.58
CA GLU A 28 -14.78 -3.47 -13.62
C GLU A 28 -13.42 -3.13 -14.26
N GLY A 29 -12.38 -2.95 -13.46
CA GLY A 29 -11.03 -2.70 -13.96
C GLY A 29 -10.51 -3.79 -14.89
N ARG A 30 -10.77 -5.06 -14.56
CA ARG A 30 -10.45 -6.21 -15.43
C ARG A 30 -11.17 -6.13 -16.77
N GLN A 31 -12.44 -5.73 -16.78
CA GLN A 31 -13.19 -5.52 -18.01
C GLN A 31 -12.59 -4.38 -18.85
N GLN A 32 -12.21 -3.27 -18.21
CA GLN A 32 -11.57 -2.13 -18.88
C GLN A 32 -10.24 -2.54 -19.52
N LEU A 33 -9.39 -3.30 -18.81
CA LEU A 33 -8.12 -3.80 -19.35
C LEU A 33 -8.34 -4.64 -20.62
N ARG A 34 -9.33 -5.55 -20.61
CA ARG A 34 -9.69 -6.34 -21.79
C ARG A 34 -10.16 -5.48 -22.95
N GLN A 35 -11.01 -4.49 -22.70
CA GLN A 35 -11.51 -3.58 -23.74
C GLN A 35 -10.40 -2.75 -24.38
N GLN A 36 -9.37 -2.40 -23.60
CA GLN A 36 -8.20 -1.66 -24.08
C GLN A 36 -7.14 -2.55 -24.73
N GLY A 37 -7.32 -3.88 -24.71
CA GLY A 37 -6.36 -4.84 -25.26
C GLY A 37 -5.05 -4.88 -24.46
N TRP A 38 -5.09 -4.52 -23.17
CA TRP A 38 -3.95 -4.60 -22.28
C TRP A 38 -3.88 -5.97 -21.60
N LYS A 39 -2.67 -6.48 -21.45
CA LYS A 39 -2.39 -7.70 -20.71
C LYS A 39 -2.76 -7.51 -19.25
N TYR A 40 -3.19 -8.60 -18.62
CA TYR A 40 -3.27 -8.66 -17.17
C TYR A 40 -1.86 -8.72 -16.55
N PRO A 41 -1.72 -8.41 -15.25
CA PRO A 41 -0.45 -8.44 -14.52
C PRO A 41 0.38 -9.72 -14.76
N ARG A 42 -0.27 -10.89 -14.70
CA ARG A 42 0.39 -12.18 -14.96
C ARG A 42 0.91 -12.29 -16.38
N ASP A 43 0.05 -12.06 -17.37
CA ASP A 43 0.39 -12.19 -18.78
C ASP A 43 1.49 -11.19 -19.19
N PHE A 44 1.48 -10.00 -18.59
CA PHE A 44 2.53 -8.99 -18.75
C PHE A 44 3.88 -9.53 -18.25
N SER A 45 3.92 -10.06 -17.03
CA SER A 45 5.14 -10.63 -16.45
C SER A 45 5.69 -11.79 -17.27
N GLU A 46 4.83 -12.73 -17.66
CA GLU A 46 5.21 -13.90 -18.45
C GLU A 46 5.71 -13.48 -19.84
N SER A 47 5.02 -12.56 -20.50
CA SER A 47 5.44 -12.03 -21.80
C SER A 47 6.80 -11.34 -21.73
N LEU A 48 7.07 -10.60 -20.65
CA LEU A 48 8.34 -9.89 -20.44
C LEU A 48 9.48 -10.86 -20.18
N GLU A 49 9.26 -11.87 -19.34
CA GLU A 49 10.24 -12.92 -19.06
C GLU A 49 10.58 -13.71 -20.33
N LEU A 50 9.57 -14.13 -21.10
CA LEU A 50 9.75 -14.84 -22.37
C LEU A 50 10.56 -14.01 -23.36
N PHE A 51 10.25 -12.71 -23.48
CA PHE A 51 11.00 -11.80 -24.35
C PHE A 51 12.46 -11.69 -23.91
N ALA A 52 12.73 -11.42 -22.64
CA ALA A 52 14.08 -11.24 -22.12
C ALA A 52 14.92 -12.52 -22.26
N ARG A 53 14.30 -13.69 -22.03
CA ARG A 53 14.93 -15.01 -22.19
C ARG A 53 15.32 -15.27 -23.65
N ASN A 54 14.40 -15.07 -24.57
CA ASN A 54 14.65 -15.34 -25.98
C ASN A 54 15.65 -14.32 -26.58
N LEU A 55 15.61 -13.07 -26.13
CA LEU A 55 16.61 -12.06 -26.49
C LEU A 55 18.02 -12.50 -26.07
N TYR A 56 18.18 -13.06 -24.87
CA TYR A 56 19.45 -13.64 -24.42
C TYR A 56 19.91 -14.82 -25.27
N PHE A 57 19.01 -15.72 -25.67
CA PHE A 57 19.38 -16.84 -26.56
C PHE A 57 19.75 -16.37 -27.97
N TYR A 58 19.13 -15.30 -28.45
CA TYR A 58 19.48 -14.69 -29.74
C TYR A 58 20.80 -13.93 -29.67
N ASN A 59 21.07 -13.26 -28.55
CA ASN A 59 22.26 -12.46 -28.33
C ASN A 59 22.77 -12.60 -26.88
N GLU A 60 23.81 -13.40 -26.69
CA GLU A 60 24.37 -13.67 -25.36
C GLU A 60 24.79 -12.41 -24.60
N SER A 61 25.15 -11.32 -25.30
CA SER A 61 25.51 -10.06 -24.66
C SER A 61 24.37 -9.43 -23.84
N THR A 62 23.11 -9.82 -24.06
CA THR A 62 21.95 -9.34 -23.28
C THR A 62 21.64 -10.19 -22.06
N LYS A 63 22.56 -11.07 -21.63
CA LYS A 63 22.42 -11.90 -20.42
C LYS A 63 22.04 -11.09 -19.17
N TYR A 64 22.58 -9.89 -19.02
CA TYR A 64 22.27 -9.00 -17.89
C TYR A 64 20.80 -8.54 -17.90
N VAL A 65 20.20 -8.33 -19.08
CA VAL A 65 18.78 -8.02 -19.23
C VAL A 65 17.97 -9.21 -18.77
N TYR A 66 18.30 -10.42 -19.25
CA TYR A 66 17.59 -11.61 -18.82
C TYR A 66 17.56 -11.74 -17.29
N TYR A 67 18.70 -11.66 -16.59
CA TYR A 67 18.70 -11.81 -15.12
C TYR A 67 17.94 -10.74 -14.35
N ASN A 68 17.81 -9.52 -14.88
CA ASN A 68 17.11 -8.43 -14.19
C ASN A 68 15.60 -8.43 -14.48
N PHE A 69 15.17 -9.07 -15.56
CA PHE A 69 13.77 -9.12 -15.96
C PHE A 69 13.15 -10.52 -15.75
N SER A 70 13.96 -11.57 -15.64
CA SER A 70 13.52 -12.92 -15.28
C SER A 70 13.17 -12.96 -13.79
N GLY A 71 11.90 -13.20 -13.49
CA GLY A 71 11.40 -13.41 -12.13
C GLY A 71 11.44 -12.20 -11.17
N SER A 72 11.76 -11.00 -11.66
CA SER A 72 11.94 -9.80 -10.82
C SER A 72 10.92 -8.68 -11.08
N MET A 73 10.14 -8.75 -12.16
CA MET A 73 9.14 -7.73 -12.49
C MET A 73 7.77 -8.15 -11.94
N GLY A 74 7.49 -7.71 -10.72
CA GLY A 74 6.21 -7.96 -10.03
C GLY A 74 5.11 -6.95 -10.38
N PHE A 75 4.08 -6.90 -9.53
CA PHE A 75 2.98 -5.94 -9.64
C PHE A 75 3.41 -4.47 -9.74
N PRO A 76 4.43 -4.01 -9.00
CA PRO A 76 4.95 -2.66 -9.16
C PRO A 76 5.33 -2.31 -10.60
N ALA A 77 6.02 -3.22 -11.32
CA ALA A 77 6.45 -2.97 -12.69
C ALA A 77 5.27 -2.88 -13.67
N TYR A 78 4.24 -3.68 -13.45
CA TYR A 78 3.00 -3.57 -14.22
C TYR A 78 2.32 -2.21 -13.98
N LEU A 79 2.17 -1.80 -12.72
CA LEU A 79 1.57 -0.51 -12.37
C LEU A 79 2.34 0.67 -12.94
N GLU A 80 3.66 0.63 -12.89
CA GLU A 80 4.55 1.64 -13.45
C GLU A 80 4.50 1.71 -14.98
N SER A 81 4.06 0.63 -15.62
CA SER A 81 3.87 0.58 -17.07
C SER A 81 2.52 1.15 -17.49
N LEU A 82 1.52 1.21 -16.61
CA LEU A 82 0.19 1.73 -16.94
C LEU A 82 0.23 3.24 -17.23
N PRO A 83 -0.58 3.73 -18.19
CA PRO A 83 -0.82 5.15 -18.32
C PRO A 83 -1.28 5.76 -17.00
N ARG A 84 -0.79 6.96 -16.68
CA ARG A 84 -0.94 7.57 -15.34
C ARG A 84 -2.39 7.63 -14.85
N SER A 85 -3.35 7.93 -15.73
CA SER A 85 -4.78 7.98 -15.36
C SER A 85 -5.34 6.60 -15.03
N ALA A 86 -4.91 5.55 -15.73
CA ALA A 86 -5.52 4.22 -15.64
C ALA A 86 -5.20 3.49 -14.33
N SER A 87 -4.03 3.74 -13.72
CA SER A 87 -3.58 3.02 -12.51
C SER A 87 -4.53 3.15 -11.30
N ARG A 88 -5.32 4.21 -11.20
CA ARG A 88 -6.34 4.35 -10.14
C ARG A 88 -7.70 3.84 -10.57
N ASP A 89 -8.02 3.95 -11.86
CA ASP A 89 -9.35 3.68 -12.41
C ASP A 89 -9.67 2.19 -12.49
N ILE A 90 -8.65 1.33 -12.63
CA ILE A 90 -8.84 -0.13 -12.71
C ILE A 90 -8.79 -0.84 -11.35
N GLY A 91 -8.49 -0.10 -10.28
CA GLY A 91 -8.47 -0.63 -8.93
C GLY A 91 -9.87 -0.66 -8.30
N HIS A 92 -9.92 -1.08 -7.04
CA HIS A 92 -11.10 -0.93 -6.21
C HIS A 92 -11.37 0.52 -5.87
N THR A 93 -12.62 0.95 -5.97
CA THR A 93 -13.13 2.22 -5.46
C THR A 93 -13.48 2.10 -3.98
N LEU A 94 -13.60 3.22 -3.27
CA LEU A 94 -13.95 3.21 -1.84
C LEU A 94 -15.30 2.51 -1.61
N GLN A 95 -16.28 2.81 -2.47
CA GLN A 95 -17.65 2.35 -2.35
C GLN A 95 -17.81 0.87 -2.71
N ASP A 96 -17.01 0.34 -3.63
CA ASP A 96 -17.02 -1.09 -3.91
C ASP A 96 -16.28 -1.90 -2.84
N PHE A 97 -15.19 -1.35 -2.27
CA PHE A 97 -14.34 -2.07 -1.32
C PHE A 97 -14.88 -2.04 0.10
N ILE A 98 -15.27 -0.87 0.60
CA ILE A 98 -15.77 -0.69 1.97
C ILE A 98 -17.27 -0.39 1.86
N LEU A 99 -18.09 -1.39 2.20
CA LEU A 99 -19.54 -1.38 2.00
C LEU A 99 -20.31 -0.64 3.10
N ASP A 100 -19.83 -0.73 4.34
CA ASP A 100 -20.37 0.01 5.49
C ASP A 100 -19.22 0.31 6.45
N CYS A 101 -19.28 1.47 7.10
CA CYS A 101 -18.30 1.87 8.10
C CYS A 101 -18.94 2.74 9.17
N ARG A 102 -18.81 2.32 10.43
CA ARG A 102 -19.36 3.02 11.59
C ARG A 102 -18.35 3.16 12.71
N ALA A 103 -18.35 4.32 13.36
CA ALA A 103 -17.55 4.61 14.53
C ALA A 103 -18.46 4.77 15.76
N VAL A 104 -18.09 4.13 16.87
CA VAL A 104 -18.77 4.23 18.16
C VAL A 104 -18.04 5.25 19.04
N ILE A 105 -18.66 6.41 19.20
CA ILE A 105 -18.15 7.51 20.03
C ILE A 105 -18.82 7.48 21.39
N ARG A 106 -18.02 7.49 22.46
CA ARG A 106 -18.49 7.52 23.83
C ARG A 106 -18.46 8.95 24.37
N ASN A 107 -19.63 9.47 24.74
CA ASN A 107 -19.73 10.73 25.46
C ASN A 107 -20.31 10.44 26.85
N GLY A 108 -19.44 10.33 27.86
CA GLY A 108 -19.80 9.83 29.19
C GLY A 108 -20.34 8.39 29.14
N SER A 109 -21.62 8.21 29.46
CA SER A 109 -22.31 6.90 29.39
C SER A 109 -23.03 6.67 28.06
N ALA A 110 -23.25 7.71 27.25
CA ALA A 110 -23.94 7.59 25.97
C ALA A 110 -23.00 7.02 24.90
N ARG A 111 -23.53 6.11 24.07
CA ARG A 111 -22.87 5.60 22.86
C ARG A 111 -23.54 6.18 21.64
N ASN A 112 -22.79 6.99 20.90
CA ASN A 112 -23.25 7.58 19.64
C ASN A 112 -22.60 6.84 18.48
N LEU A 113 -23.43 6.34 17.57
CA LEU A 113 -22.99 5.71 16.34
C LEU A 113 -22.93 6.76 15.25
N LYS A 114 -21.77 6.94 14.63
CA LYS A 114 -21.56 7.82 13.48
C LYS A 114 -21.08 7.02 12.28
N PHE A 115 -21.40 7.46 11.07
CA PHE A 115 -20.74 6.93 9.88
C PHE A 115 -19.25 7.30 9.93
N CYS A 116 -18.38 6.49 9.33
CA CYS A 116 -16.96 6.84 9.32
C CYS A 116 -16.65 8.04 8.43
N SER A 117 -17.41 8.25 7.36
CA SER A 117 -17.10 9.22 6.31
C SER A 117 -18.38 9.71 5.60
N PRO A 118 -18.38 10.91 4.99
CA PRO A 118 -19.54 11.47 4.30
C PRO A 118 -20.10 10.59 3.18
N GLU A 119 -19.26 9.76 2.55
CA GLU A 119 -19.61 8.87 1.44
C GLU A 119 -20.66 7.81 1.82
N TYR A 120 -20.81 7.53 3.11
CA TYR A 120 -21.77 6.54 3.64
C TYR A 120 -23.09 7.15 4.12
N VAL A 121 -23.22 8.47 4.11
CA VAL A 121 -24.40 9.15 4.65
C VAL A 121 -25.47 9.32 3.57
N TRP A 122 -26.61 8.65 3.76
CA TRP A 122 -27.78 8.79 2.88
C TRP A 122 -28.66 9.96 3.32
N GLY A 123 -28.99 10.88 2.41
CA GLY A 123 -30.06 11.87 2.61
C GLY A 123 -29.66 13.23 3.24
N GLY A 124 -28.36 13.53 3.39
CA GLY A 124 -27.88 14.86 3.78
C GLY A 124 -26.54 14.83 4.53
N LYS A 125 -25.61 15.73 4.18
CA LYS A 125 -24.25 15.78 4.74
C LYS A 125 -24.17 16.68 5.98
N GLY A 126 -24.94 16.38 7.02
CA GLY A 126 -24.75 17.02 8.32
C GLY A 126 -23.39 16.61 8.90
N SER A 127 -22.54 17.55 9.29
CA SER A 127 -21.22 17.28 9.90
C SER A 127 -21.31 16.39 11.14
N ASP A 128 -22.45 16.41 11.83
CA ASP A 128 -22.66 15.58 13.02
C ASP A 128 -22.85 14.09 12.72
N MET A 129 -23.08 13.72 11.45
CA MET A 129 -23.43 12.35 11.05
C MET A 129 -22.22 11.45 10.79
N PHE A 130 -21.04 12.02 10.57
CA PHE A 130 -19.81 11.27 10.30
C PHE A 130 -18.68 11.60 11.29
N ALA A 131 -17.72 10.70 11.43
CA ALA A 131 -16.66 10.76 12.43
C ALA A 131 -15.26 10.98 11.85
N GLY A 132 -15.10 11.01 10.53
CA GLY A 132 -13.81 11.04 9.87
C GLY A 132 -13.93 11.21 8.36
N ASN A 133 -12.84 10.95 7.66
CA ASN A 133 -12.78 10.90 6.21
C ASN A 133 -11.89 9.75 5.74
N PHE A 134 -12.24 9.15 4.61
CA PHE A 134 -11.35 8.26 3.89
C PHE A 134 -10.46 9.04 2.92
N HIS A 135 -9.25 8.53 2.72
CA HIS A 135 -8.41 8.95 1.60
C HIS A 135 -7.77 7.75 0.93
N ALA A 136 -7.50 7.90 -0.37
CA ALA A 136 -6.87 6.88 -1.18
C ALA A 136 -5.40 7.20 -1.43
N PHE A 137 -4.56 6.18 -1.44
CA PHE A 137 -3.22 6.23 -2.00
C PHE A 137 -2.93 4.98 -2.83
N LEU A 138 -2.00 5.11 -3.77
CA LEU A 138 -1.61 4.01 -4.65
C LEU A 138 -0.41 3.27 -4.02
N HIS A 139 -0.58 1.99 -3.73
CA HIS A 139 0.43 1.11 -3.17
C HIS A 139 0.99 0.16 -4.24
N GLY A 140 2.31 -0.01 -4.30
CA GLY A 140 2.98 -0.81 -5.33
C GLY A 140 2.52 -2.27 -5.43
N ASN A 141 2.05 -2.87 -4.33
CA ASN A 141 1.61 -4.27 -4.29
C ASN A 141 0.09 -4.47 -4.21
N TYR A 142 -0.67 -3.44 -3.84
CA TYR A 142 -2.11 -3.56 -3.56
C TYR A 142 -2.97 -2.54 -4.30
N MET A 143 -2.37 -1.71 -5.16
CA MET A 143 -3.06 -0.65 -5.90
C MET A 143 -3.78 0.32 -4.95
N ASN A 144 -5.10 0.50 -5.09
CA ASN A 144 -5.84 1.47 -4.30
C ASN A 144 -5.99 0.98 -2.86
N CYS A 145 -5.30 1.64 -1.94
CA CYS A 145 -5.48 1.48 -0.51
C CYS A 145 -6.26 2.66 0.06
N TYR A 146 -7.06 2.40 1.10
CA TYR A 146 -7.92 3.39 1.74
C TYR A 146 -7.61 3.51 3.22
N THR A 147 -7.36 4.74 3.66
CA THR A 147 -7.07 5.05 5.06
C THR A 147 -8.20 5.88 5.65
N LEU A 148 -8.78 5.40 6.74
CA LEU A 148 -9.71 6.14 7.58
C LEU A 148 -8.93 6.99 8.58
N ASP A 149 -9.13 8.31 8.49
CA ASP A 149 -8.72 9.26 9.51
C ASP A 149 -9.96 9.82 10.21
N LEU A 150 -10.12 9.51 11.50
CA LEU A 150 -11.17 10.11 12.32
C LEU A 150 -10.86 11.58 12.59
N HIS A 151 -11.86 12.44 12.77
CA HIS A 151 -11.65 13.82 13.17
C HIS A 151 -10.96 13.89 14.54
N GLU A 152 -10.01 14.81 14.68
CA GLU A 152 -9.11 14.88 15.85
C GLU A 152 -9.89 14.97 17.16
N GLU A 153 -10.96 15.76 17.18
CA GLU A 153 -11.85 15.98 18.32
C GLU A 153 -12.68 14.74 18.74
N LEU A 154 -12.78 13.72 17.88
CA LEU A 154 -13.54 12.50 18.16
C LEU A 154 -12.65 11.31 18.54
N ARG A 155 -11.34 11.38 18.28
CA ARG A 155 -10.42 10.24 18.45
C ARG A 155 -10.31 9.77 19.90
N ASP A 156 -10.22 10.69 20.86
CA ASP A 156 -10.08 10.35 22.29
C ASP A 156 -11.32 9.64 22.84
N ASN A 157 -12.48 9.90 22.25
CA ASN A 157 -13.76 9.35 22.64
C ASN A 157 -14.19 8.15 21.78
N THR A 158 -13.43 7.82 20.73
CA THR A 158 -13.76 6.68 19.86
C THR A 158 -13.35 5.39 20.54
N THR A 159 -14.29 4.44 20.64
CA THR A 159 -14.07 3.16 21.32
C THR A 159 -14.01 1.98 20.35
N MET A 160 -14.66 2.11 19.20
CA MET A 160 -14.77 1.05 18.21
C MET A 160 -14.99 1.62 16.82
N VAL A 161 -14.39 0.97 15.82
CA VAL A 161 -14.73 1.15 14.41
C VAL A 161 -15.12 -0.21 13.83
N GLU A 162 -16.29 -0.25 13.21
CA GLU A 162 -16.84 -1.42 12.53
C GLU A 162 -16.86 -1.18 11.03
N MET A 163 -16.33 -2.11 10.25
CA MET A 163 -16.29 -2.04 8.79
C MET A 163 -16.81 -3.34 8.17
N ALA A 164 -17.58 -3.23 7.09
CA ALA A 164 -17.89 -4.34 6.20
C ALA A 164 -17.10 -4.15 4.90
N VAL A 165 -16.27 -5.13 4.55
CA VAL A 165 -15.41 -5.06 3.37
C VAL A 165 -15.76 -6.12 2.35
N TYR A 166 -15.75 -5.74 1.08
CA TYR A 166 -15.90 -6.62 -0.07
C TYR A 166 -14.53 -6.92 -0.65
N LEU A 167 -14.25 -8.18 -0.95
CA LEU A 167 -12.90 -8.62 -1.35
C LEU A 167 -12.83 -9.09 -2.81
N ASP A 168 -13.92 -8.91 -3.58
CA ASP A 168 -14.04 -9.31 -4.99
C ASP A 168 -13.53 -10.74 -5.26
N ASN A 169 -13.91 -11.66 -4.37
CA ASN A 169 -13.51 -13.06 -4.40
C ASN A 169 -14.57 -13.96 -5.03
N GLU A 170 -15.42 -13.41 -5.91
CA GLU A 170 -16.46 -14.17 -6.60
C GLU A 170 -15.86 -15.25 -7.51
N TRP A 171 -16.54 -16.39 -7.62
CA TRP A 171 -16.08 -17.51 -8.43
C TRP A 171 -16.29 -17.25 -9.92
N ASN A 172 -15.34 -16.57 -10.54
CA ASN A 172 -15.26 -16.35 -11.99
C ASN A 172 -13.91 -16.84 -12.54
N LEU A 173 -13.81 -16.96 -13.88
CA LEU A 173 -12.60 -17.47 -14.54
C LEU A 173 -11.36 -16.60 -14.25
N ASP A 174 -11.52 -15.28 -14.16
CA ASP A 174 -10.41 -14.37 -13.91
C ASP A 174 -9.84 -14.54 -12.49
N ASN A 175 -10.70 -14.77 -11.49
CA ASN A 175 -10.32 -15.07 -10.10
C ASN A 175 -9.74 -16.48 -9.97
N PHE A 176 -10.33 -17.47 -10.64
CA PHE A 176 -9.79 -18.83 -10.67
C PHE A 176 -8.40 -18.87 -11.30
N ASN A 177 -8.21 -18.14 -12.41
CA ASN A 177 -6.93 -18.04 -13.08
C ASN A 177 -5.96 -17.08 -12.38
N CYS A 178 -6.40 -16.29 -11.39
CA CYS A 178 -5.55 -15.39 -10.61
C CYS A 178 -4.76 -14.44 -11.55
N VAL A 179 -5.49 -13.74 -12.43
CA VAL A 179 -4.93 -12.95 -13.56
C VAL A 179 -4.03 -11.78 -13.11
N ASP A 180 -4.23 -11.31 -11.89
CA ASP A 180 -3.52 -10.28 -11.15
C ASP A 180 -2.37 -10.83 -10.29
N CYS A 181 -2.14 -12.14 -10.28
CA CYS A 181 -1.13 -12.80 -9.46
C CYS A 181 0.15 -13.11 -10.24
N TYR A 182 1.26 -13.03 -9.54
CA TYR A 182 2.58 -13.30 -10.06
C TYR A 182 3.05 -14.70 -9.65
N THR A 183 3.48 -15.48 -10.64
CA THR A 183 3.93 -16.86 -10.41
C THR A 183 5.13 -16.92 -9.46
N MET A 184 6.01 -15.92 -9.52
CA MET A 184 7.23 -15.85 -8.70
C MET A 184 7.01 -15.23 -7.32
N ASP A 185 5.86 -14.59 -7.07
CA ASP A 185 5.52 -14.01 -5.78
C ASP A 185 4.24 -14.65 -5.24
N ILE A 186 4.42 -15.67 -4.40
CA ILE A 186 3.33 -16.42 -3.79
C ILE A 186 2.41 -15.54 -2.91
N SER A 187 2.90 -14.40 -2.42
CA SER A 187 2.08 -13.50 -1.59
C SER A 187 0.92 -12.89 -2.39
N THR A 188 1.10 -12.72 -3.70
CA THR A 188 0.06 -12.21 -4.62
C THR A 188 -1.05 -13.22 -4.90
N GLN A 189 -0.85 -14.50 -4.54
CA GLN A 189 -1.87 -15.55 -4.65
C GLN A 189 -2.81 -15.58 -3.44
N LEU A 190 -2.52 -14.79 -2.41
CA LEU A 190 -3.38 -14.67 -1.25
C LEU A 190 -4.66 -13.90 -1.60
N SER A 191 -5.76 -14.26 -0.95
CA SER A 191 -7.04 -13.57 -1.06
C SER A 191 -7.48 -13.10 0.31
N GLY A 192 -7.96 -11.87 0.39
CA GLY A 192 -8.17 -11.21 1.68
C GLY A 192 -8.08 -9.70 1.57
N ALA A 193 -8.02 -9.04 2.72
CA ALA A 193 -7.59 -7.65 2.81
C ALA A 193 -6.38 -7.56 3.75
N VAL A 194 -5.53 -6.58 3.51
CA VAL A 194 -4.49 -6.17 4.45
C VAL A 194 -5.03 -5.03 5.29
N LEU A 195 -4.83 -5.11 6.61
CA LEU A 195 -5.18 -4.09 7.59
C LEU A 195 -3.91 -3.58 8.26
N THR A 196 -3.67 -2.28 8.22
CA THR A 196 -2.59 -1.62 8.97
C THR A 196 -3.18 -0.59 9.92
N ILE A 197 -2.69 -0.57 11.17
CA ILE A 197 -3.14 0.37 12.20
C ILE A 197 -1.94 1.23 12.58
N HIS A 198 -2.06 2.53 12.39
CA HIS A 198 -0.96 3.46 12.59
C HIS A 198 -1.41 4.71 13.34
N SER A 199 -0.46 5.56 13.72
CA SER A 199 -0.79 6.81 14.40
C SER A 199 -1.70 7.69 13.53
N GLY A 200 -2.53 8.48 14.19
CA GLY A 200 -3.48 9.36 13.52
C GLY A 200 -2.81 10.27 12.50
N ASP A 201 -3.35 10.32 11.29
CA ASP A 201 -2.86 11.14 10.15
C ASP A 201 -1.44 10.83 9.65
N THR A 202 -0.79 9.75 10.08
CA THR A 202 0.54 9.37 9.54
C THR A 202 0.43 8.55 8.26
N TYR A 203 1.48 8.51 7.44
CA TYR A 203 1.52 7.61 6.28
C TYR A 203 1.64 6.14 6.75
N PRO A 204 0.86 5.20 6.19
CA PRO A 204 0.86 3.79 6.61
C PRO A 204 2.05 3.00 6.06
N ASP A 205 2.67 2.16 6.90
CA ASP A 205 3.61 1.13 6.43
C ASP A 205 2.90 -0.21 6.20
N VAL A 206 2.28 -0.34 5.04
CA VAL A 206 1.52 -1.54 4.66
C VAL A 206 2.42 -2.77 4.47
N ASN A 207 3.70 -2.59 4.16
CA ASN A 207 4.59 -3.72 3.88
C ASN A 207 5.08 -4.42 5.16
N HIS A 208 5.22 -3.69 6.27
CA HIS A 208 5.81 -4.24 7.50
C HIS A 208 4.82 -4.39 8.67
N GLU A 209 3.75 -3.59 8.74
CA GLU A 209 2.82 -3.56 9.89
C GLU A 209 1.43 -4.16 9.60
N ALA A 210 1.33 -4.97 8.55
CA ALA A 210 0.09 -5.54 8.04
C ALA A 210 -0.46 -6.73 8.84
N ILE A 211 -1.79 -6.74 9.03
CA ILE A 211 -2.58 -7.88 9.48
C ILE A 211 -3.38 -8.42 8.29
N HIS A 212 -3.29 -9.72 8.02
CA HIS A 212 -4.07 -10.37 6.98
C HIS A 212 -5.49 -10.67 7.47
N LEU A 213 -6.49 -10.18 6.74
CA LEU A 213 -7.91 -10.42 6.99
C LEU A 213 -8.44 -11.46 6.01
N LYS A 214 -9.06 -12.52 6.55
CA LYS A 214 -9.67 -13.58 5.75
C LYS A 214 -11.10 -13.23 5.33
N ALA A 215 -11.42 -13.55 4.09
CA ALA A 215 -12.79 -13.47 3.58
C ALA A 215 -13.77 -14.39 4.33
N GLY A 216 -14.99 -13.91 4.55
CA GLY A 216 -16.09 -14.71 5.09
C GLY A 216 -16.09 -14.92 6.60
N SER A 217 -15.15 -14.32 7.35
CA SER A 217 -15.11 -14.36 8.82
C SER A 217 -15.11 -12.96 9.43
N LEU A 218 -15.75 -12.81 10.60
CA LEU A 218 -15.62 -11.61 11.43
C LEU A 218 -14.25 -11.60 12.12
N THR A 219 -13.46 -10.54 11.90
CA THR A 219 -12.17 -10.35 12.59
C THR A 219 -12.28 -9.21 13.59
N GLU A 220 -12.17 -9.53 14.88
CA GLU A 220 -12.06 -8.52 15.95
C GLU A 220 -10.59 -8.24 16.27
N VAL A 221 -10.16 -6.99 16.11
CA VAL A 221 -8.79 -6.56 16.42
C VAL A 221 -8.82 -5.65 17.66
N LYS A 222 -8.30 -6.18 18.77
CA LYS A 222 -8.20 -5.42 20.02
C LYS A 222 -6.90 -4.64 20.07
N LEU A 223 -6.98 -3.35 20.36
CA LEU A 223 -5.87 -2.42 20.36
C LEU A 223 -5.34 -2.22 21.78
N LYS A 224 -4.01 -2.22 21.89
CA LYS A 224 -3.29 -1.81 23.10
C LYS A 224 -2.29 -0.72 22.74
N HIS A 225 -2.32 0.37 23.51
CA HIS A 225 -1.43 1.50 23.29
C HIS A 225 -0.21 1.42 24.20
N VAL A 226 0.94 1.76 23.64
CA VAL A 226 2.22 1.76 24.33
C VAL A 226 2.90 3.10 24.08
N LEU A 227 3.12 3.88 25.14
CA LEU A 227 3.89 5.12 25.04
C LEU A 227 5.38 4.81 25.16
N ASN A 228 6.15 5.25 24.17
CA ASN A 228 7.60 5.14 24.14
C ASN A 228 8.20 6.53 24.38
N VAL A 229 9.02 6.65 25.43
CA VAL A 229 9.76 7.87 25.75
C VAL A 229 11.25 7.60 25.60
N GLN A 230 11.90 8.37 24.73
CA GLN A 230 13.32 8.28 24.42
C GLN A 230 14.08 9.50 24.96
N LYS A 231 15.37 9.32 25.23
CA LYS A 231 16.29 10.43 25.56
C LYS A 231 16.96 10.96 24.31
N GLN A 232 17.34 12.24 24.33
CA GLN A 232 18.18 12.85 23.30
C GLN A 232 19.60 12.27 23.34
N ALA A 233 20.37 12.57 22.29
CA ALA A 233 21.82 12.30 22.26
C ALA A 233 22.51 12.94 23.49
N PRO A 234 23.52 12.28 24.10
CA PRO A 234 24.17 11.04 23.68
C PRO A 234 23.48 9.75 24.15
N TYR A 235 22.36 9.84 24.86
CA TYR A 235 21.74 8.70 25.55
C TYR A 235 20.70 7.93 24.72
N GLY A 236 20.13 8.58 23.71
CA GLY A 236 19.25 8.00 22.69
C GLY A 236 19.35 8.77 21.37
N ARG A 237 18.41 8.53 20.44
CA ARG A 237 18.43 9.06 19.06
C ARG A 237 17.30 10.05 18.77
N CYS A 238 16.51 10.40 19.77
CA CYS A 238 15.41 11.31 19.54
C CYS A 238 15.88 12.77 19.41
N SER A 239 15.12 13.57 18.68
CA SER A 239 15.33 15.01 18.55
C SER A 239 14.09 15.79 18.99
N GLN A 240 14.30 17.01 19.48
CA GLN A 240 13.22 17.98 19.72
C GLN A 240 12.90 18.76 18.44
N ASP A 241 13.85 18.80 17.51
CA ASP A 241 13.72 19.46 16.21
C ASP A 241 13.13 18.50 15.15
N THR A 242 12.55 17.37 15.58
CA THR A 242 11.87 16.44 14.68
C THR A 242 10.72 17.16 13.99
N GLN A 243 10.69 17.03 12.66
CA GLN A 243 9.65 17.59 11.82
C GLN A 243 8.28 17.07 12.26
N ARG A 244 7.25 17.92 12.19
CA ARG A 244 5.90 17.54 12.63
C ARG A 244 5.06 16.89 11.54
N ASN A 245 5.26 17.31 10.30
CA ASN A 245 4.46 16.91 9.15
C ASN A 245 5.33 16.56 7.95
N LEU A 246 4.88 15.67 7.07
CA LEU A 246 5.53 15.30 5.82
C LEU A 246 4.57 15.57 4.65
N ASN A 247 5.02 16.26 3.61
CA ASN A 247 4.24 16.41 2.39
C ASN A 247 4.57 15.26 1.41
N LEU A 248 3.58 14.43 1.10
CA LEU A 248 3.68 13.28 0.22
C LEU A 248 2.49 13.31 -0.75
N PHE A 249 2.79 13.27 -2.06
CA PHE A 249 1.80 13.23 -3.14
C PHE A 249 0.58 14.16 -2.96
N GLY A 250 0.82 15.44 -2.72
CA GLY A 250 -0.24 16.46 -2.61
C GLY A 250 -0.99 16.47 -1.29
N ARG A 251 -0.54 15.69 -0.31
CA ARG A 251 -1.13 15.64 1.02
C ARG A 251 -0.08 15.84 2.11
N GLU A 252 -0.47 16.61 3.12
CA GLU A 252 0.25 16.71 4.37
C GLU A 252 -0.15 15.56 5.32
N TYR A 253 0.84 14.77 5.73
CA TYR A 253 0.73 13.72 6.73
C TYR A 253 1.41 14.16 8.02
N LYS A 254 0.99 13.67 9.19
CA LYS A 254 1.80 13.75 10.41
C LYS A 254 3.07 12.91 10.22
N TYR A 255 4.16 13.38 10.82
CA TYR A 255 5.48 12.77 10.69
C TYR A 255 5.53 11.38 11.33
N SER A 256 6.16 10.44 10.62
CA SER A 256 6.70 9.20 11.17
C SER A 256 8.11 8.99 10.62
N GLU A 257 8.98 8.31 11.39
CA GLU A 257 10.34 8.01 10.95
C GLU A 257 10.31 7.15 9.67
N ASP A 258 9.44 6.14 9.62
CA ASP A 258 9.30 5.25 8.47
C ASP A 258 8.90 6.00 7.20
N ALA A 259 7.90 6.89 7.29
CA ALA A 259 7.48 7.70 6.15
C ALA A 259 8.58 8.67 5.71
N CYS A 260 9.32 9.27 6.65
CA CYS A 260 10.47 10.11 6.33
C CYS A 260 11.55 9.32 5.59
N ARG A 261 11.87 8.11 6.06
CA ARG A 261 12.85 7.21 5.45
C ARG A 261 12.43 6.85 4.02
N GLN A 262 11.20 6.36 3.83
CA GLN A 262 10.69 5.99 2.51
C GLN A 262 10.69 7.18 1.54
N ALA A 263 10.26 8.36 2.01
CA ALA A 263 10.25 9.57 1.19
C ALA A 263 11.67 10.11 0.89
N THR A 264 12.64 9.89 1.78
CA THR A 264 14.05 10.23 1.54
C THR A 264 14.63 9.33 0.46
N ILE A 265 14.40 8.02 0.54
CA ILE A 265 14.82 7.07 -0.50
C ILE A 265 14.22 7.46 -1.86
N GLN A 266 12.93 7.78 -1.91
CA GLN A 266 12.28 8.20 -3.16
C GLN A 266 12.89 9.49 -3.73
N ARG A 267 13.18 10.49 -2.89
CA ARG A 267 13.83 11.74 -3.32
C ARG A 267 15.22 11.47 -3.87
N ASP A 268 15.99 10.59 -3.26
CA ASP A 268 17.34 10.26 -3.72
C ASP A 268 17.31 9.46 -5.03
N ILE A 269 16.35 8.55 -5.22
CA ILE A 269 16.12 7.87 -6.51
C ILE A 269 15.77 8.91 -7.58
N LEU A 270 14.85 9.83 -7.29
CA LEU A 270 14.45 10.87 -8.23
C LEU A 270 15.60 11.80 -8.61
N ASN A 271 16.36 12.27 -7.62
CA ASN A 271 17.46 13.21 -7.84
C ASN A 271 18.66 12.57 -8.54
N THR A 272 18.93 11.29 -8.28
CA THR A 272 20.09 10.57 -8.83
C THR A 272 19.78 9.92 -10.17
N CYS A 273 18.63 9.27 -10.28
CA CYS A 273 18.28 8.42 -11.43
C CYS A 273 17.26 9.08 -12.38
N GLY A 274 16.60 10.16 -11.95
CA GLY A 274 15.59 10.85 -12.77
C GLY A 274 14.27 10.08 -12.92
N CYS A 275 14.03 9.06 -12.09
CA CYS A 275 12.82 8.24 -12.10
C CYS A 275 12.19 8.14 -10.70
N GLN A 276 10.93 7.72 -10.60
CA GLN A 276 10.24 7.39 -9.35
C GLN A 276 9.93 5.90 -9.29
N ALA A 277 10.00 5.30 -8.11
CA ALA A 277 9.55 3.93 -7.89
C ALA A 277 8.23 3.94 -7.10
N ILE A 278 7.25 3.16 -7.54
CA ILE A 278 5.91 3.04 -6.91
C ILE A 278 5.96 2.26 -5.58
N GLU A 279 7.07 1.58 -5.33
CA GLU A 279 7.39 0.90 -4.07
C GLU A 279 7.53 1.88 -2.89
N TYR A 280 7.80 3.15 -3.18
CA TYR A 280 7.92 4.23 -2.20
C TYR A 280 6.85 5.31 -2.41
N PRO A 281 6.49 6.08 -1.37
CA PRO A 281 5.52 7.15 -1.48
C PRO A 281 5.95 8.17 -2.53
N LEU A 282 5.05 8.47 -3.47
CA LEU A 282 5.33 9.45 -4.52
C LEU A 282 5.54 10.85 -3.90
N VAL A 283 6.58 11.55 -4.36
CA VAL A 283 6.97 12.87 -3.81
C VAL A 283 6.70 14.02 -4.77
N ARG A 284 6.48 13.75 -6.05
CA ARG A 284 6.03 14.72 -7.06
C ARG A 284 4.79 14.20 -7.78
N GLU A 285 3.83 15.09 -8.01
CA GLU A 285 2.57 14.78 -8.68
C GLU A 285 2.69 14.73 -10.22
N SER A 286 3.59 15.50 -10.82
CA SER A 286 3.68 15.65 -12.28
C SER A 286 5.09 15.54 -12.83
N ASN A 287 5.19 15.18 -14.12
CA ASN A 287 6.42 15.20 -14.92
C ASN A 287 7.56 14.30 -14.39
N PHE A 288 7.25 13.05 -14.07
CA PHE A 288 8.26 12.04 -13.72
C PHE A 288 8.08 10.76 -14.55
N THR A 289 9.18 10.05 -14.77
CA THR A 289 9.17 8.72 -15.39
C THR A 289 9.29 7.67 -14.29
N TYR A 290 8.60 6.54 -14.43
CA TYR A 290 8.75 5.43 -13.51
C TYR A 290 10.03 4.63 -13.79
N CYS A 291 10.65 4.07 -12.76
CA CYS A 291 11.92 3.37 -12.90
C CYS A 291 11.81 2.02 -13.64
N THR A 292 10.62 1.41 -13.68
CA THR A 292 10.31 0.12 -14.31
C THR A 292 9.17 0.19 -15.32
N GLY A 293 8.78 1.40 -15.74
CA GLY A 293 7.70 1.60 -16.72
C GLY A 293 8.04 1.04 -18.11
N LEU A 294 7.22 0.12 -18.59
CA LEU A 294 7.34 -0.63 -19.84
C LEU A 294 6.01 -0.60 -20.61
N GLU A 295 5.56 0.61 -20.97
CA GLU A 295 4.29 0.85 -21.67
C GLU A 295 4.15 -0.01 -22.95
N GLU A 296 5.25 -0.22 -23.67
CA GLU A 296 5.27 -0.99 -24.92
C GLU A 296 4.99 -2.48 -24.71
N PHE A 297 5.21 -3.02 -23.50
CA PHE A 297 4.95 -4.41 -23.16
C PHE A 297 3.54 -4.67 -22.64
N LEU A 298 2.78 -3.62 -22.29
CA LEU A 298 1.41 -3.75 -21.78
C LEU A 298 0.44 -4.30 -22.81
N ARG A 299 0.51 -3.81 -24.04
CA ARG A 299 -0.45 -4.18 -25.07
C ARG A 299 -0.23 -5.63 -25.49
N SER A 300 -1.32 -6.36 -25.70
CA SER A 300 -1.29 -7.73 -26.21
C SER A 300 -0.63 -7.83 -27.59
N ASP A 301 -0.82 -6.81 -28.43
CA ASP A 301 -0.18 -6.62 -29.73
C ASP A 301 1.08 -5.73 -29.68
N GLY A 302 1.61 -5.44 -28.49
CA GLY A 302 2.83 -4.67 -28.25
C GLY A 302 4.10 -5.54 -28.23
N CYS A 303 5.11 -5.16 -27.47
CA CYS A 303 6.34 -5.94 -27.35
C CYS A 303 6.03 -7.37 -26.84
N ASN A 304 6.23 -8.32 -27.75
CA ASN A 304 6.08 -9.76 -27.56
C ASN A 304 7.05 -10.45 -28.52
N TRP A 305 7.79 -11.46 -28.04
CA TRP A 305 8.79 -12.16 -28.84
C TRP A 305 8.21 -12.70 -30.15
N ALA A 306 7.05 -13.37 -30.09
CA ALA A 306 6.41 -13.99 -31.25
C ALA A 306 6.11 -12.98 -32.37
N THR A 307 5.86 -11.72 -32.00
CA THR A 307 5.61 -10.64 -32.96
C THR A 307 6.88 -9.92 -33.40
N ALA A 308 7.92 -9.88 -32.55
CA ALA A 308 9.13 -9.11 -32.77
C ALA A 308 10.21 -9.90 -33.52
N GLU A 309 10.29 -11.22 -33.38
CA GLU A 309 11.35 -12.04 -33.98
C GLU A 309 11.43 -11.89 -35.52
N ASN A 310 10.28 -11.72 -36.17
CA ASN A 310 10.18 -11.56 -37.62
C ASN A 310 10.17 -10.09 -38.09
N ASP A 311 10.22 -9.14 -37.16
CA ASP A 311 10.25 -7.70 -37.43
C ASP A 311 11.47 -7.08 -36.74
N GLN A 312 12.56 -6.98 -37.49
CA GLN A 312 13.85 -6.55 -36.95
C GLN A 312 13.82 -5.12 -36.39
N LYS A 313 12.95 -4.24 -36.91
CA LYS A 313 12.78 -2.89 -36.36
C LYS A 313 12.11 -2.97 -34.99
N ARG A 314 11.02 -3.72 -34.89
CA ARG A 314 10.30 -3.93 -33.62
C ARG A 314 11.16 -4.62 -32.57
N LEU A 315 11.95 -5.61 -32.96
CA LEU A 315 12.90 -6.26 -32.05
C LEU A 315 13.92 -5.27 -31.50
N ALA A 316 14.46 -4.39 -32.37
CA ALA A 316 15.40 -3.34 -31.95
C ALA A 316 14.74 -2.33 -31.00
N ASP A 317 13.53 -1.87 -31.30
CA ASP A 317 12.78 -0.91 -30.48
C ASP A 317 12.48 -1.50 -29.08
N CYS A 318 11.91 -2.71 -29.00
CA CYS A 318 11.62 -3.38 -27.73
C CYS A 318 12.89 -3.67 -26.91
N SER A 319 13.99 -4.05 -27.58
CA SER A 319 15.27 -4.30 -26.92
C SER A 319 15.88 -3.01 -26.36
N ALA A 320 15.76 -1.89 -27.08
CA ALA A 320 16.21 -0.58 -26.62
C ALA A 320 15.42 -0.11 -25.40
N THR A 321 14.10 -0.34 -25.37
CA THR A 321 13.26 -0.06 -24.18
C THR A 321 13.74 -0.84 -22.96
N LEU A 322 13.99 -2.15 -23.08
CA LEU A 322 14.51 -2.95 -21.96
C LEU A 322 15.88 -2.47 -21.46
N GLN A 323 16.78 -2.09 -22.38
CA GLN A 323 18.09 -1.56 -22.01
C GLN A 323 17.98 -0.22 -21.27
N LYS A 324 17.08 0.66 -21.70
CA LYS A 324 16.81 1.93 -21.02
C LYS A 324 16.30 1.69 -19.61
N VAL A 325 15.31 0.82 -19.45
CA VAL A 325 14.70 0.50 -18.15
C VAL A 325 15.70 -0.21 -17.23
N TYR A 326 16.54 -1.10 -17.77
CA TYR A 326 17.65 -1.69 -17.02
C TYR A 326 18.58 -0.62 -16.40
N GLY A 327 18.88 0.45 -17.13
CA GLY A 327 19.68 1.57 -16.62
C GLY A 327 19.05 2.22 -15.38
N TYR A 328 17.74 2.44 -15.39
CA TYR A 328 17.01 2.96 -14.23
C TYR A 328 16.98 1.99 -13.05
N ILE A 329 16.73 0.70 -13.30
CA ILE A 329 16.72 -0.35 -12.26
C ILE A 329 18.07 -0.41 -11.56
N ARG A 330 19.16 -0.45 -12.33
CA ARG A 330 20.51 -0.49 -11.77
C ARG A 330 20.78 0.72 -10.89
N CYS A 331 20.49 1.93 -11.39
CA CYS A 331 20.65 3.16 -10.62
C CYS A 331 19.80 3.16 -9.35
N LYS A 332 18.53 2.75 -9.43
CA LYS A 332 17.62 2.61 -8.30
C LYS A 332 18.22 1.70 -7.23
N ASN A 333 18.68 0.51 -7.62
CA ASN A 333 19.28 -0.47 -6.70
C ASN A 333 20.56 0.07 -6.06
N ASP A 334 21.40 0.79 -6.80
CA ASP A 334 22.59 1.45 -6.28
C ASP A 334 22.23 2.50 -5.20
N VAL A 335 21.16 3.28 -5.40
CA VAL A 335 20.66 4.23 -4.39
C VAL A 335 20.13 3.49 -3.15
N ILE A 336 19.25 2.50 -3.34
CA ILE A 336 18.66 1.74 -2.23
C ILE A 336 19.75 1.07 -1.39
N SER A 337 20.80 0.56 -2.01
CA SER A 337 21.91 -0.12 -1.32
C SER A 337 22.60 0.75 -0.25
N LYS A 338 22.58 2.08 -0.42
CA LYS A 338 23.14 3.06 0.54
C LYS A 338 22.36 3.10 1.85
N TYR A 339 21.08 2.72 1.83
CA TYR A 339 20.17 2.74 2.98
C TYR A 339 20.06 1.39 3.70
N SER A 340 20.96 0.45 3.38
CA SER A 340 21.04 -0.88 4.01
C SER A 340 21.43 -0.85 5.49
N LYS A 341 21.95 0.28 6.00
CA LYS A 341 22.42 0.41 7.39
C LYS A 341 21.36 0.98 8.36
N ASP A 342 20.08 0.87 8.00
CA ASP A 342 18.87 1.27 8.74
C ASP A 342 18.72 2.75 9.15
N VAL A 343 19.80 3.52 9.28
CA VAL A 343 19.74 4.91 9.77
C VAL A 343 19.79 5.89 8.61
N VAL A 344 18.78 6.78 8.54
CA VAL A 344 18.76 7.94 7.66
C VAL A 344 18.97 9.19 8.52
N GLU A 345 20.13 9.85 8.39
CA GLU A 345 20.52 10.96 9.29
C GLU A 345 19.53 12.13 9.26
N SER A 346 18.86 12.38 8.14
CA SER A 346 17.84 13.43 8.01
C SER A 346 16.51 13.10 8.71
N CYS A 347 16.28 11.83 9.06
CA CYS A 347 15.06 11.38 9.72
C CYS A 347 15.36 11.13 11.20
N THR A 348 14.72 11.92 12.06
CA THR A 348 14.91 11.82 13.52
C THR A 348 13.68 11.23 14.18
N LEU A 349 13.87 10.56 15.32
CA LEU A 349 12.78 10.04 16.13
C LEU A 349 12.22 11.14 17.05
N PRO A 350 10.89 11.27 17.20
CA PRO A 350 10.34 12.12 18.25
C PRO A 350 10.68 11.53 19.63
N CYS A 351 10.92 12.39 20.62
CA CYS A 351 11.29 11.94 21.97
C CYS A 351 10.15 11.26 22.74
N SER A 352 8.91 11.41 22.29
CA SER A 352 7.75 10.73 22.83
C SER A 352 6.81 10.37 21.68
N PHE A 353 6.44 9.10 21.57
CA PHE A 353 5.47 8.64 20.57
C PHE A 353 4.68 7.43 21.09
N THR A 354 3.44 7.30 20.61
CA THR A 354 2.59 6.16 20.92
C THR A 354 2.66 5.13 19.80
N ALA A 355 2.88 3.87 20.16
CA ALA A 355 2.72 2.74 19.25
C ALA A 355 1.44 1.98 19.61
N THR A 356 0.69 1.56 18.59
CA THR A 356 -0.50 0.72 18.77
C THR A 356 -0.13 -0.71 18.45
N ARG A 357 -0.41 -1.64 19.38
CA ARG A 357 -0.17 -3.07 19.20
C ARG A 357 -1.50 -3.82 19.11
N PRO A 358 -1.71 -4.63 18.07
CA PRO A 358 -2.83 -5.55 18.02
C PRO A 358 -2.65 -6.65 19.07
N SER A 359 -3.74 -7.05 19.72
CA SER A 359 -3.78 -8.24 20.58
C SER A 359 -4.72 -9.28 19.96
N GLY A 360 -4.17 -10.42 19.56
CA GLY A 360 -4.94 -11.48 18.88
C GLY A 360 -5.48 -12.56 19.82
N ARG A 361 -6.78 -12.86 19.70
CA ARG A 361 -7.37 -14.21 19.91
C ARG A 361 -8.22 -14.50 18.68
N HIS A 362 -7.92 -15.55 17.92
CA HIS A 362 -8.77 -15.98 16.80
C HIS A 362 -10.05 -16.66 17.32
N PRO A 363 -11.25 -16.17 16.99
CA PRO A 363 -12.49 -16.93 17.13
C PRO A 363 -12.72 -17.76 15.85
N THR A 364 -12.96 -19.06 16.01
CA THR A 364 -13.34 -19.96 14.92
C THR A 364 -14.83 -19.75 14.58
N GLY A 365 -15.16 -19.20 13.40
CA GLY A 365 -16.55 -18.94 12.98
C GLY A 365 -16.79 -19.20 11.48
N ARG A 366 -17.95 -19.79 11.16
CA ARG A 366 -18.41 -20.27 9.84
C ARG A 366 -18.56 -19.15 8.78
N PRO A 367 -18.50 -19.50 7.47
CA PRO A 367 -18.37 -18.53 6.39
C PRO A 367 -19.71 -17.85 6.06
N GLY A 368 -19.72 -16.52 6.07
CA GLY A 368 -20.82 -15.69 5.59
C GLY A 368 -20.72 -14.27 6.12
N ARG A 369 -20.27 -13.34 5.26
CA ARG A 369 -19.99 -11.91 5.52
C ARG A 369 -18.85 -11.66 6.53
N SER A 370 -17.76 -11.12 6.05
CA SER A 370 -16.63 -10.65 6.86
C SER A 370 -16.85 -9.20 7.29
N SER A 371 -17.21 -8.98 8.55
CA SER A 371 -17.09 -7.70 9.22
C SER A 371 -15.73 -7.62 9.95
N CYS A 372 -15.17 -6.43 10.08
CA CYS A 372 -13.98 -6.17 10.89
C CYS A 372 -14.34 -5.15 11.96
N ALA A 373 -14.01 -5.44 13.22
CA ALA A 373 -14.24 -4.54 14.34
C ALA A 373 -12.92 -4.29 15.06
N CYS A 374 -12.47 -3.03 15.10
CA CYS A 374 -11.32 -2.62 15.91
C CYS A 374 -11.84 -2.02 17.23
N SER A 375 -11.37 -2.50 18.39
CA SER A 375 -11.80 -2.00 19.70
C SER A 375 -10.61 -1.71 20.64
N THR A 376 -10.68 -0.63 21.42
CA THR A 376 -9.67 -0.30 22.44
C THR A 376 -9.95 -1.03 23.75
N ALA A 377 -8.98 -1.75 24.31
CA ALA A 377 -9.16 -2.49 25.56
C ALA A 377 -8.73 -1.66 26.80
N GLY A 378 -9.67 -1.37 27.70
CA GLY A 378 -9.35 -0.92 29.07
C GLY A 378 -10.42 -0.12 29.83
N SER A 379 -11.28 -0.81 30.61
CA SER A 379 -11.51 -0.55 32.06
C SER A 379 -12.59 -1.51 32.60
N THR A 380 -12.23 -2.25 33.64
CA THR A 380 -12.95 -3.31 34.36
C THR A 380 -14.26 -2.88 35.04
N ALA A 381 -15.25 -3.77 35.04
CA ALA A 381 -16.04 -4.08 36.24
C ALA A 381 -16.51 -5.54 36.15
N ALA A 382 -16.16 -6.32 37.17
CA ALA A 382 -16.64 -7.67 37.38
C ALA A 382 -18.09 -7.66 37.88
N CYS A 383 -18.91 -8.56 37.34
CA CYS A 383 -19.83 -9.46 38.02
C CYS A 383 -20.28 -10.53 37.03
#